data_AF-A0AA38TYW3-F1
#
_entry.id   AF-A0AA38TYW3-F1
#
_cell.length_a   1.000
_cell.length_b   1.000
_cell.length_c   1.000
_cell.angle_alpha   90.00
_cell.angle_beta   90.00
_cell.angle_gamma   90.00
#
_symmetry.space_group_name_H-M   'P 1'
#
loop_
_entity.id
_entity.type
_entity.pdbx_description
1 polymer ?
#
loop_
_entity_poly.entity_id
_entity_poly.type
_entity_poly.pdbx_seq_one_letter_code
_entity_poly.pdbx_strand_id
1 'polypeptide(L)'
;MEDKSQSVSVSDADDATCSVTKDPETFSDFSHSTRKLSVILSEFKENKIMEASPIRKAVESLETELQRAKALVASPRYASSPNKRIEEMMGNLGRSIGLVLFASHDVSMTGKEKLEALRREMISVSQFSAASSDSKSDFLEEDDVGISLFKCSRFS
;
A
#
# COMPACT_ATOMS: atom_id res chain seq x y z
N MET A 1 -65.78 4.68 25.71
CA MET A 1 -64.53 4.76 26.49
C MET A 1 -63.49 4.04 25.70
N GLU A 2 -62.76 4.85 24.93
CA GLU A 2 -61.52 4.47 24.27
C GLU A 2 -60.48 4.16 25.34
N ASP A 3 -59.65 3.14 25.15
CA ASP A 3 -58.24 3.24 25.48
C ASP A 3 -57.42 2.33 24.58
N LYS A 4 -56.57 2.99 23.82
CA LYS A 4 -55.68 2.53 22.77
C LYS A 4 -54.29 2.49 23.38
N SER A 5 -53.71 1.30 23.54
CA SER A 5 -52.29 1.16 23.89
C SER A 5 -51.54 0.55 22.71
N GLN A 6 -50.98 1.44 21.92
CA GLN A 6 -50.07 1.19 20.82
C GLN A 6 -48.65 1.16 21.42
N SER A 7 -48.01 0.00 21.52
CA SER A 7 -46.59 -0.08 21.86
C SER A 7 -45.77 0.21 20.60
N VAL A 8 -45.04 1.31 20.66
CA VAL A 8 -44.15 1.82 19.62
C VAL A 8 -42.91 0.92 19.54
N SER A 9 -42.68 0.33 18.37
CA SER A 9 -41.39 -0.21 17.98
C SER A 9 -40.42 0.94 17.74
N VAL A 10 -39.53 1.19 18.69
CA VAL A 10 -38.39 2.09 18.49
C VAL A 10 -37.28 1.26 17.85
N SER A 11 -37.00 1.57 16.59
CA SER A 11 -35.83 1.08 15.87
C SER A 11 -34.91 2.28 15.64
N ASP A 12 -33.91 2.43 16.50
CA ASP A 12 -32.75 3.30 16.29
C ASP A 12 -31.55 2.33 16.13
N ALA A 13 -30.94 2.19 14.94
CA ALA A 13 -29.86 3.02 14.39
C ALA A 13 -28.71 3.13 15.41
N ASP A 14 -27.50 2.60 15.23
CA ASP A 14 -26.69 2.36 14.03
C ASP A 14 -25.90 1.05 14.18
N ASP A 15 -26.32 -0.01 13.48
CA ASP A 15 -25.36 -1.03 13.05
C ASP A 15 -24.69 -0.43 11.82
N ALA A 16 -23.47 0.09 12.00
CA ALA A 16 -22.57 0.33 10.89
C ALA A 16 -22.25 -1.04 10.29
N THR A 17 -23.20 -1.52 9.48
CA THR A 17 -23.04 -2.68 8.64
C THR A 17 -21.85 -2.33 7.77
N CYS A 18 -20.70 -2.86 8.17
CA CYS A 18 -19.53 -2.93 7.33
C CYS A 18 -19.98 -3.77 6.14
N SER A 19 -20.56 -3.09 5.15
CA SER A 19 -20.86 -3.67 3.87
C SER A 19 -19.49 -4.00 3.30
N VAL A 20 -19.06 -5.24 3.59
CA VAL A 20 -17.98 -5.95 2.91
C VAL A 20 -18.49 -6.27 1.50
N THR A 21 -18.97 -5.24 0.80
CA THR A 21 -19.04 -5.25 -0.64
C THR A 21 -17.59 -5.18 -1.06
N LYS A 22 -17.12 -6.29 -1.63
CA LYS A 22 -15.92 -6.31 -2.48
C LYS A 22 -16.07 -5.08 -3.35
N ASP A 23 -15.27 -4.05 -3.14
CA ASP A 23 -15.32 -2.90 -4.02
C ASP A 23 -14.72 -3.40 -5.33
N PRO A 24 -15.53 -3.66 -6.36
CA PRO A 24 -15.05 -4.27 -7.58
C PRO A 24 -14.00 -3.37 -8.26
N GLU A 25 -14.02 -2.07 -7.97
CA GLU A 25 -13.09 -1.08 -8.49
C GLU A 25 -11.71 -1.30 -7.86
N THR A 26 -11.61 -1.43 -6.53
CA THR A 26 -10.32 -1.68 -5.85
C THR A 26 -9.63 -2.96 -6.30
N PHE A 27 -10.38 -4.04 -6.51
CA PHE A 27 -9.82 -5.30 -7.01
C PHE A 27 -9.43 -5.22 -8.47
N SER A 28 -10.22 -4.54 -9.29
CA SER A 28 -9.90 -4.27 -10.70
C SER A 28 -8.61 -3.45 -10.83
N ASP A 29 -8.48 -2.38 -10.06
CA ASP A 29 -7.32 -1.50 -10.04
C ASP A 29 -6.06 -2.24 -9.56
N PHE A 30 -6.21 -3.08 -8.54
CA PHE A 30 -5.14 -3.96 -8.08
C PHE A 30 -4.70 -4.96 -9.17
N SER A 31 -5.66 -5.64 -9.82
CA SER A 31 -5.38 -6.56 -10.91
C SER A 31 -4.73 -5.86 -12.11
N HIS A 32 -5.12 -4.62 -12.40
CA HIS A 32 -4.54 -3.82 -13.47
C HIS A 32 -3.11 -3.41 -13.15
N SER A 33 -2.88 -2.91 -11.93
CA SER A 33 -1.57 -2.50 -11.44
C SER A 33 -0.56 -3.66 -11.42
N THR A 34 -0.97 -4.85 -10.99
CA THR A 34 -0.11 -6.05 -11.00
C THR A 34 0.23 -6.53 -12.41
N ARG A 35 -0.69 -6.37 -13.39
CA ARG A 35 -0.42 -6.64 -14.80
C ARG A 35 0.57 -5.63 -15.38
N LYS A 36 0.38 -4.33 -15.15
CA LYS A 36 1.33 -3.27 -15.54
C LYS A 36 2.73 -3.56 -15.01
N LEU A 37 2.84 -3.89 -13.71
CA LEU A 37 4.12 -4.20 -13.08
C LEU A 37 4.81 -5.38 -13.76
N SER A 38 4.05 -6.42 -14.14
CA SER A 38 4.61 -7.59 -14.84
C SER A 38 5.24 -7.21 -16.18
N VAL A 39 4.60 -6.31 -16.94
CA VAL A 39 5.13 -5.81 -18.21
C VAL A 39 6.41 -5.02 -17.97
N ILE A 40 6.41 -4.10 -17.01
CA ILE A 40 7.59 -3.29 -16.67
C ILE A 40 8.76 -4.19 -16.25
N LEU A 41 8.53 -5.19 -15.39
CA LEU A 41 9.58 -6.13 -14.97
C LEU A 41 10.13 -6.98 -16.11
N SER A 42 9.35 -7.24 -17.15
CA SER A 42 9.87 -7.92 -18.35
C SER A 42 10.82 -7.04 -19.14
N GLU A 43 10.52 -5.73 -19.26
CA GLU A 43 11.44 -4.73 -19.85
C GLU A 43 12.74 -4.62 -19.04
N PHE A 44 12.67 -4.86 -17.72
CA PHE A 44 13.83 -4.73 -16.84
C PHE A 44 14.90 -5.77 -17.14
N LYS A 45 14.51 -7.00 -17.50
CA LYS A 45 15.42 -8.12 -17.78
C LYS A 45 16.40 -7.84 -18.92
N GLU A 46 16.12 -6.84 -19.75
CA GLU A 46 17.00 -6.40 -20.83
C GLU A 46 18.10 -5.43 -20.36
N ASN A 47 17.99 -4.89 -19.14
CA ASN A 47 18.93 -3.92 -18.58
C ASN A 47 20.12 -4.62 -17.93
N LYS A 48 21.32 -4.43 -18.49
CA LYS A 48 22.59 -4.98 -17.96
C LYS A 48 22.90 -4.53 -16.53
N ILE A 49 22.35 -3.41 -16.07
CA ILE A 49 22.52 -2.91 -14.71
C ILE A 49 21.87 -3.82 -13.65
N MET A 50 20.97 -4.74 -14.04
CA MET A 50 20.42 -5.76 -13.14
C MET A 50 21.50 -6.75 -12.64
N GLU A 51 22.68 -6.78 -13.24
CA GLU A 51 23.82 -7.55 -12.73
C GLU A 51 24.43 -6.94 -11.47
N ALA A 52 24.15 -5.66 -11.18
CA ALA A 52 24.58 -5.03 -9.94
C ALA A 52 23.84 -5.64 -8.75
N SER A 53 24.59 -6.18 -7.79
CA SER A 53 24.07 -6.92 -6.63
C SER A 53 22.92 -6.21 -5.88
N PRO A 54 22.97 -4.89 -5.59
CA PRO A 54 21.87 -4.20 -4.90
C PRO A 54 20.59 -4.11 -5.74
N ILE A 55 20.71 -3.83 -7.05
CA ILE A 55 19.58 -3.71 -7.97
C ILE A 55 18.93 -5.07 -8.17
N ARG A 56 19.74 -6.12 -8.38
CA ARG A 56 19.26 -7.50 -8.53
C ARG A 56 18.40 -7.94 -7.34
N LYS A 57 18.91 -7.76 -6.12
CA LYS A 57 18.19 -8.11 -4.89
C LYS A 57 16.90 -7.32 -4.72
N ALA A 58 16.91 -6.03 -5.08
CA ALA A 58 15.70 -5.22 -5.02
C ALA A 58 14.64 -5.72 -6.02
N VAL A 59 15.05 -6.10 -7.23
CA VAL A 59 14.15 -6.65 -8.25
C VAL A 59 13.63 -8.03 -7.84
N GLU A 60 14.46 -8.92 -7.30
CA GLU A 60 14.04 -10.24 -6.78
C GLU A 60 12.99 -10.10 -5.65
N SER A 61 13.17 -9.12 -4.77
CA SER A 61 12.21 -8.78 -3.71
C SER A 61 10.87 -8.31 -4.30
N LEU A 62 10.93 -7.42 -5.31
CA LEU A 62 9.75 -6.94 -6.02
C LEU A 62 9.03 -8.07 -6.79
N GLU A 63 9.76 -8.98 -7.43
CA GLU A 63 9.20 -10.16 -8.10
C GLU A 63 8.50 -11.07 -7.09
N THR A 64 9.10 -11.29 -5.92
CA THR A 64 8.50 -12.08 -4.84
C THR A 64 7.17 -11.47 -4.37
N GLU A 65 7.12 -10.15 -4.17
CA GLU A 65 5.89 -9.45 -3.81
C GLU A 65 4.83 -9.57 -4.92
N LEU A 66 5.24 -9.41 -6.18
CA LEU A 66 4.34 -9.56 -7.32
C LEU A 66 3.76 -10.97 -7.41
N GLN A 67 4.54 -12.02 -7.12
CA GLN A 67 4.01 -13.38 -7.08
C GLN A 67 2.96 -13.55 -5.99
N ARG A 68 3.19 -12.99 -4.80
CA ARG A 68 2.18 -12.97 -3.71
C ARG A 68 0.91 -12.24 -4.13
N ALA A 69 1.05 -11.10 -4.81
CA ALA A 69 -0.07 -10.33 -5.32
C ALA A 69 -0.86 -11.09 -6.40
N LYS A 70 -0.18 -11.73 -7.35
CA LYS A 70 -0.82 -12.59 -8.36
C LYS A 70 -1.57 -13.76 -7.76
N ALA A 71 -1.00 -14.40 -6.74
CA ALA A 71 -1.67 -15.49 -6.03
C ALA A 71 -2.98 -15.00 -5.36
N LEU A 72 -2.99 -13.78 -4.84
CA LEU A 72 -4.18 -13.14 -4.28
C LEU A 72 -5.25 -12.84 -5.36
N VAL A 73 -4.84 -12.37 -6.55
CA VAL A 73 -5.75 -12.13 -7.69
C VAL A 73 -6.35 -13.45 -8.20
N ALA A 74 -5.53 -14.49 -8.35
CA ALA A 74 -5.94 -15.79 -8.89
C ALA A 74 -6.81 -16.59 -7.92
N SER A 75 -6.55 -16.47 -6.62
CA SER A 75 -7.34 -17.09 -5.57
C SER A 75 -7.64 -16.05 -4.49
N PRO A 76 -8.71 -15.27 -4.66
CA PRO A 76 -9.17 -14.35 -3.63
C PRO A 76 -9.62 -15.15 -2.42
N ARG A 77 -8.72 -15.38 -1.46
CA ARG A 77 -9.10 -15.92 -0.16
C ARG A 77 -9.86 -14.81 0.56
N TYR A 78 -11.18 -14.92 0.56
CA TYR A 78 -12.06 -14.01 1.27
C TYR A 78 -11.87 -14.21 2.78
N ALA A 79 -10.89 -13.50 3.35
CA ALA A 79 -10.94 -13.13 4.75
C ALA A 79 -12.11 -12.14 4.94
N SER A 80 -12.52 -11.90 6.18
CA SER A 80 -13.56 -10.93 6.51
C SER A 80 -13.30 -9.51 5.99
N SER A 81 -12.06 -9.18 5.57
CA SER A 81 -11.67 -7.88 5.02
C SER A 81 -10.80 -7.98 3.73
N PRO A 82 -11.41 -8.25 2.55
CA PRO A 82 -10.68 -8.35 1.29
C PRO A 82 -9.99 -7.05 0.86
N ASN A 83 -10.63 -5.89 1.06
CA ASN A 83 -10.09 -4.59 0.66
C ASN A 83 -8.82 -4.24 1.46
N LYS A 84 -8.84 -4.44 2.78
CA LYS A 84 -7.67 -4.22 3.65
C LYS A 84 -6.45 -5.03 3.20
N ARG A 85 -6.67 -6.27 2.77
CA ARG A 85 -5.60 -7.13 2.26
C ARG A 85 -5.07 -6.63 0.91
N ILE A 86 -5.93 -6.12 0.05
CA ILE A 86 -5.52 -5.52 -1.24
C ILE A 86 -4.68 -4.26 -0.98
N GLU A 87 -5.10 -3.39 -0.07
CA GLU A 87 -4.34 -2.20 0.33
C GLU A 87 -2.96 -2.54 0.91
N GLU A 88 -2.89 -3.54 1.78
CA GLU A 88 -1.63 -4.02 2.34
C GLU A 88 -0.69 -4.51 1.22
N MET A 89 -1.21 -5.31 0.29
CA MET A 89 -0.44 -5.82 -0.86
C MET A 89 0.02 -4.69 -1.80
N MET A 90 -0.84 -3.71 -2.09
CA MET A 90 -0.46 -2.53 -2.88
C MET A 90 0.62 -1.70 -2.16
N GLY A 91 0.52 -1.54 -0.84
CA GLY A 91 1.54 -0.87 -0.04
C GLY A 91 2.88 -1.61 -0.06
N ASN A 92 2.88 -2.94 0.07
CA ASN A 92 4.09 -3.76 -0.01
C ASN A 92 4.74 -3.68 -1.41
N LEU A 93 3.93 -3.72 -2.47
CA LEU A 93 4.41 -3.51 -3.84
C LEU A 93 5.01 -2.10 -4.01
N GLY A 94 4.30 -1.06 -3.58
CA GLY A 94 4.79 0.31 -3.65
C GLY A 94 6.12 0.51 -2.90
N ARG A 95 6.28 -0.12 -1.73
CA ARG A 95 7.53 -0.10 -0.95
C ARG A 95 8.67 -0.82 -1.66
N SER A 96 8.43 -2.04 -2.18
CA SER A 96 9.44 -2.82 -2.90
C SER A 96 9.85 -2.14 -4.22
N ILE A 97 8.92 -1.49 -4.92
CA ILE A 97 9.25 -0.62 -6.05
C ILE A 97 10.18 0.53 -5.62
N GLY A 98 9.90 1.15 -4.47
CA GLY A 98 10.76 2.18 -3.89
C GLY A 98 12.20 1.72 -3.69
N LEU A 99 12.40 0.47 -3.25
CA LEU A 99 13.74 -0.12 -3.11
C LEU A 99 14.46 -0.26 -4.45
N VAL A 100 13.75 -0.65 -5.51
CA VAL A 100 14.33 -0.75 -6.87
C VAL A 100 14.74 0.64 -7.39
N LEU A 101 13.88 1.64 -7.23
CA LEU A 101 14.17 3.03 -7.63
C LEU A 101 15.36 3.59 -6.85
N PHE A 102 15.46 3.27 -5.56
CA PHE A 102 16.58 3.68 -4.71
C PHE A 102 17.90 2.98 -5.11
N ALA A 103 17.88 1.66 -5.28
CA ALA A 103 19.06 0.90 -5.70
C ALA A 103 19.57 1.30 -7.10
N SER A 104 18.68 1.81 -7.95
CA SER A 104 18.98 2.27 -9.31
C SER A 104 19.08 3.79 -9.43
N HIS A 105 19.20 4.54 -8.32
CA HIS A 105 19.13 6.01 -8.37
C HIS A 105 20.23 6.64 -9.26
N ASP A 106 21.45 6.12 -9.19
CA ASP A 106 22.63 6.61 -9.93
C ASP A 106 22.76 6.07 -11.36
N VAL A 107 21.84 5.20 -11.80
CA VAL A 107 21.94 4.55 -13.11
C VAL A 107 20.72 4.81 -13.96
N SER A 108 20.95 4.88 -15.27
CA SER A 108 19.88 4.90 -16.26
C SER A 108 19.32 3.49 -16.41
N MET A 109 18.01 3.36 -16.28
CA MET A 109 17.28 2.10 -16.36
C MET A 109 16.04 2.29 -17.21
N THR A 110 15.89 1.45 -18.23
CA THR A 110 14.70 1.48 -19.09
C THR A 110 13.46 1.17 -18.25
N GLY A 111 12.41 1.98 -18.39
CA GLY A 111 11.16 1.80 -17.65
C GLY A 111 11.17 2.34 -16.22
N LYS A 112 12.23 3.01 -15.76
CA LYS A 112 12.31 3.63 -14.42
C LYS A 112 11.19 4.64 -14.17
N GLU A 113 10.86 5.48 -15.15
CA GLU A 113 9.77 6.47 -15.05
C GLU A 113 8.39 5.81 -14.97
N LYS A 114 8.15 4.76 -15.77
CA LYS A 114 6.92 3.95 -15.71
C LYS A 114 6.78 3.30 -14.33
N LEU A 115 7.89 2.79 -13.80
CA LEU A 115 7.94 2.15 -12.49
C LEU A 115 7.65 3.16 -11.36
N GLU A 116 8.19 4.38 -11.46
CA GLU A 116 7.92 5.47 -10.51
C GLU A 116 6.46 5.93 -10.55
N ALA A 117 5.87 6.07 -11.74
CA ALA A 117 4.46 6.37 -11.90
C ALA A 117 3.59 5.29 -11.26
N LEU A 118 3.91 4.01 -11.48
CA LEU A 118 3.17 2.90 -10.89
C LEU A 118 3.30 2.82 -9.36
N ARG A 119 4.47 3.18 -8.80
CA ARG A 119 4.63 3.32 -7.35
C ARG A 119 3.65 4.34 -6.78
N ARG A 120 3.51 5.49 -7.43
CA ARG A 120 2.56 6.54 -6.99
C ARG A 120 1.13 6.03 -7.04
N GLU A 121 0.74 5.36 -8.13
CA GLU A 121 -0.58 4.71 -8.28
C GLU A 121 -0.84 3.76 -7.10
N MET A 122 0.03 2.78 -6.86
CA MET A 122 -0.14 1.77 -5.81
C MET A 122 -0.14 2.35 -4.38
N ILE A 123 0.69 3.37 -4.11
CA ILE A 123 0.76 4.00 -2.79
C ILE A 123 -0.43 4.93 -2.56
N SER A 124 -0.91 5.65 -3.59
CA SER A 124 -2.06 6.55 -3.45
C SER A 124 -3.34 5.83 -3.01
N VAL A 125 -3.57 4.62 -3.54
CA VAL A 125 -4.74 3.81 -3.16
C VAL A 125 -4.62 3.31 -1.71
N SER A 126 -3.41 3.05 -1.21
CA SER A 126 -3.19 2.59 0.17
C SER A 126 -3.37 3.66 1.25
N GLN A 127 -3.38 4.95 0.89
CA GLN A 127 -3.48 6.05 1.86
C GLN A 127 -4.91 6.28 2.38
N PHE A 128 -5.92 5.81 1.65
CA PHE A 128 -7.32 6.00 2.04
C PHE A 128 -7.74 5.22 3.30
N SER A 129 -7.03 4.13 3.66
CA SER A 129 -7.27 3.41 4.92
C SER A 129 -6.51 3.98 6.12
N ALA A 130 -5.47 4.81 5.93
CA ALA A 130 -4.63 5.30 7.02
C ALA A 130 -5.14 6.61 7.66
N ALA A 131 -6.04 7.34 6.99
CA ALA A 131 -6.59 8.60 7.50
C ALA A 131 -7.54 8.45 8.70
N SER A 132 -7.88 7.22 9.11
CA SER A 132 -8.76 6.95 10.27
C SER A 132 -8.03 6.73 11.60
N SER A 133 -6.71 6.90 11.66
CA SER A 133 -5.96 6.85 12.93
C SER A 133 -5.37 8.22 13.27
N ASP A 134 -6.23 9.23 13.34
CA ASP A 134 -5.92 10.50 14.01
C ASP A 134 -5.98 10.27 15.52
N SER A 135 -5.03 9.49 16.06
CA SER A 135 -4.77 9.53 17.49
C SER A 135 -4.09 10.86 17.77
N LYS A 136 -4.90 11.83 18.20
CA LYS A 136 -4.48 13.03 18.92
C LYS A 136 -3.26 12.74 19.78
N SER A 137 -2.11 13.19 19.30
CA SER A 137 -0.95 13.44 20.14
C SER A 137 -1.24 14.75 20.86
N ASP A 138 -1.81 14.66 22.07
CA ASP A 138 -1.81 15.78 23.02
C ASP A 138 -0.35 16.08 23.39
N PHE A 139 0.28 16.96 22.61
CA PHE A 139 1.58 17.52 22.92
C PHE A 139 1.33 18.65 23.91
N LEU A 140 1.54 18.36 25.20
CA LEU A 140 1.58 19.39 26.22
C LEU A 140 2.86 20.21 26.03
N GLU A 141 2.67 21.52 26.03
CA GLU A 141 3.69 22.56 25.94
C GLU A 141 4.75 22.49 27.06
N GLU A 142 5.96 22.88 26.66
CA GLU A 142 7.03 23.56 27.43
C GLU A 142 7.70 22.74 28.55
N ASP A 143 9.02 22.45 28.49
CA ASP A 143 10.07 23.44 28.76
C ASP A 143 11.42 23.15 28.06
N ASP A 144 12.10 24.26 27.77
CA ASP A 144 13.49 24.45 27.33
C ASP A 144 14.54 23.72 28.20
N VAL A 145 15.24 22.72 27.65
CA VAL A 145 16.67 22.45 27.95
C VAL A 145 17.29 21.73 26.73
N GLY A 146 18.20 22.42 26.03
CA GLY A 146 18.83 21.91 24.83
C GLY A 146 19.68 20.66 25.02
N ILE A 147 19.69 19.80 23.99
CA ILE A 147 20.83 18.90 23.74
C ILE A 147 21.12 18.87 22.24
N SER A 148 22.39 19.12 21.99
CA SER A 148 23.09 19.24 20.72
C SER A 148 23.22 17.90 19.97
N LEU A 149 23.41 18.03 18.65
CA LEU A 149 24.23 17.15 17.82
C LEU A 149 23.70 15.75 17.47
N PHE A 150 23.12 15.61 16.26
CA PHE A 150 23.26 14.37 15.48
C PHE A 150 24.14 14.62 14.27
N LYS A 151 25.42 14.29 14.43
CA LYS A 151 26.44 14.27 13.39
C LYS A 151 26.26 12.99 12.59
N CYS A 152 25.94 13.12 11.30
CA CYS A 152 26.03 12.04 10.33
C CYS A 152 27.49 11.56 10.24
N SER A 153 27.76 10.31 10.61
CA SER A 153 29.03 9.64 10.31
C SER A 153 28.77 8.36 9.52
N ARG A 154 29.09 8.51 8.23
CA ARG A 154 29.31 7.49 7.21
C ARG A 154 30.46 6.58 7.68
N PHE A 155 30.20 5.30 7.90
CA PHE A 155 31.26 4.32 8.10
C PHE A 155 31.63 3.68 6.76
N SER A 156 32.92 3.80 6.43
CA SER A 156 33.65 2.95 5.48
C SER A 156 34.13 1.70 6.19
#